data_AF-A0A016UQC0-F1
#
_entry.id   AF-A0A016UQC0-F1
#
_cell.length_a   1.000
_cell.length_b   1.000
_cell.length_c   1.000
_cell.angle_alpha   90.00
_cell.angle_beta   90.00
_cell.angle_gamma   90.00
#
_symmetry.space_group_name_H-M   'P 1'
#
loop_
_entity.id
_entity.type
_entity.pdbx_description
1 polymer ?
#
loop_
_entity_poly.entity_id
_entity_poly.type
_entity_poly.pdbx_seq_one_letter_code
_entity_poly.pdbx_strand_id
1 'polypeptide(L)'
;MQLLKRRAWKWKQSRVVLADCEKPKKFPEEKSKSFVKKINDRRRLMVQGKQKNGRLPSFLPLGENVVEMEWSCGLEKLAISALKNCSQSVAVPKGKKGFLY
;
A
#
# COMPACT_ATOMS: atom_id res chain seq x y z
N MET A 1 39.64 -0.31 27.20
CA MET A 1 39.01 0.30 26.00
C MET A 1 38.39 -0.84 25.17
N GLN A 2 37.12 -1.18 25.40
CA GLN A 2 36.46 -2.31 24.72
C GLN A 2 35.80 -1.83 23.42
N LEU A 3 36.25 -2.37 22.29
CA LEU A 3 35.70 -2.13 20.97
C LEU A 3 34.34 -2.84 20.84
N LEU A 4 33.24 -2.08 20.90
CA LEU A 4 31.90 -2.57 20.59
C LEU A 4 31.82 -2.97 19.11
N LYS A 5 31.87 -4.28 18.84
CA LYS A 5 31.57 -4.85 17.52
C LYS A 5 30.12 -4.52 17.17
N ARG A 6 29.94 -3.55 16.28
CA ARG A 6 28.63 -3.22 15.69
C ARG A 6 28.14 -4.46 14.93
N ARG A 7 27.12 -5.14 15.46
CA ARG A 7 26.44 -6.22 14.74
C ARG A 7 25.88 -5.63 13.44
N ALA A 8 26.43 -6.07 12.31
CA ALA A 8 25.88 -5.72 11.00
C ALA A 8 24.48 -6.35 10.91
N TRP A 9 23.47 -5.50 10.84
CA TRP A 9 22.10 -5.94 10.60
C TRP A 9 22.06 -6.47 9.17
N LYS A 10 21.95 -7.78 9.01
CA LYS A 10 21.84 -8.44 7.71
C LYS A 10 20.41 -8.21 7.21
N TRP A 11 20.20 -7.11 6.48
CA TRP A 11 18.93 -6.84 5.81
C TRP A 11 18.66 -7.99 4.84
N LYS A 12 17.68 -8.83 5.14
CA LYS A 12 17.16 -9.81 4.20
C LYS A 12 16.43 -8.99 3.14
N GLN A 13 17.02 -8.84 1.96
CA GLN A 13 16.43 -8.12 0.83
C GLN A 13 14.97 -8.55 0.68
N SER A 14 14.03 -7.66 1.05
CA SER A 14 12.61 -7.93 0.89
C SER A 14 12.35 -8.19 -0.60
N ARG A 15 11.62 -9.27 -0.91
CA ARG A 15 11.30 -9.63 -2.30
C ARG A 15 10.57 -8.45 -2.93
N VAL A 16 11.18 -7.77 -3.90
CA VAL A 16 10.54 -6.67 -4.62
C VAL A 16 9.37 -7.27 -5.40
N VAL A 17 8.15 -6.91 -5.01
CA VAL A 17 6.94 -7.31 -5.76
C VAL A 17 6.79 -6.29 -6.87
N LEU A 18 7.16 -6.68 -8.09
CA LEU A 18 6.98 -5.86 -9.28
C LEU A 18 5.50 -5.75 -9.64
N ALA A 19 5.13 -4.67 -10.34
CA ALA A 19 3.83 -4.54 -10.96
C ALA A 19 3.54 -5.73 -11.88
N ASP A 20 2.30 -6.20 -11.91
CA ASP A 20 1.86 -7.33 -12.75
C ASP A 20 1.58 -6.90 -14.22
N CYS A 21 1.78 -5.63 -14.53
CA CYS A 21 1.63 -5.03 -15.85
C CYS A 21 2.41 -3.71 -15.95
N GLU A 22 2.84 -3.36 -17.17
CA GLU A 22 3.53 -2.08 -17.45
C GLU A 22 2.57 -0.88 -17.41
N LYS A 23 1.31 -1.08 -17.81
CA LYS A 23 0.28 -0.03 -17.89
C LYS A 23 -1.09 -0.55 -17.46
N PRO A 24 -1.95 0.30 -16.87
CA PRO A 24 -3.33 -0.06 -16.56
C PRO A 24 -4.12 -0.47 -17.81
N LYS A 25 -5.17 -1.28 -17.63
CA LYS A 25 -5.93 -1.84 -18.76
C LYS A 25 -7.10 -0.96 -19.22
N LYS A 26 -7.79 -0.35 -18.28
CA LYS A 26 -9.00 0.45 -18.49
C LYS A 26 -8.89 1.80 -17.81
N PHE A 27 -8.14 1.88 -16.72
CA PHE A 27 -7.90 3.12 -16.00
C PHE A 27 -6.90 4.03 -16.74
N PRO A 28 -7.07 5.36 -16.72
CA PRO A 28 -6.05 6.27 -17.25
C PRO A 28 -4.73 6.15 -16.48
N GLU A 29 -3.61 6.09 -17.19
CA GLU A 29 -2.27 5.90 -16.62
C GLU A 29 -1.95 6.97 -15.56
N GLU A 30 -2.16 8.24 -15.89
CA GLU A 30 -1.91 9.35 -14.96
C GLU A 30 -2.77 9.28 -13.68
N LYS A 31 -4.01 8.80 -13.79
CA LYS A 31 -4.87 8.60 -12.61
C LYS A 31 -4.39 7.43 -11.75
N SER A 32 -3.99 6.32 -12.38
CA SER A 32 -3.46 5.16 -11.66
C SER A 32 -2.20 5.51 -10.86
N LYS A 33 -1.26 6.22 -11.48
CA LYS A 33 -0.03 6.72 -10.85
C LYS A 33 -0.36 7.67 -9.70
N SER A 34 -1.31 8.59 -9.89
CA SER A 34 -1.75 9.52 -8.85
C SER A 34 -2.33 8.79 -7.62
N PHE A 35 -3.13 7.74 -7.83
CA PHE A 35 -3.68 6.95 -6.72
C PHE A 35 -2.59 6.20 -5.95
N VAL A 36 -1.72 5.49 -6.65
CA VAL A 36 -0.60 4.76 -6.04
C VAL A 36 0.28 5.71 -5.24
N LYS A 37 0.67 6.84 -5.85
CA LYS A 37 1.45 7.88 -5.18
C LYS A 37 0.78 8.36 -3.89
N LYS A 38 -0.51 8.71 -3.95
CA LYS A 38 -1.24 9.20 -2.77
C LYS A 38 -1.33 8.16 -1.65
N ILE A 39 -1.47 6.88 -2.00
CA ILE A 39 -1.46 5.78 -1.03
C ILE A 39 -0.08 5.63 -0.41
N ASN A 40 0.99 5.62 -1.22
CA ASN A 40 2.36 5.49 -0.74
C ASN A 40 2.79 6.68 0.12
N ASP A 41 2.40 7.91 -0.24
CA ASP A 41 2.64 9.12 0.56
C ASP A 41 2.03 8.97 1.97
N ARG A 42 0.79 8.46 2.07
CA ARG A 42 0.14 8.18 3.37
C ARG A 42 0.82 7.05 4.13
N ARG A 43 1.15 5.94 3.46
CA ARG A 43 1.88 4.81 4.06
C ARG A 43 3.22 5.27 4.62
N ARG A 44 3.93 6.16 3.94
CA ARG A 44 5.17 6.77 4.41
C ARG A 44 4.95 7.58 5.69
N LEU A 45 3.92 8.42 5.75
CA LEU A 45 3.58 9.16 6.97
C LEU A 45 3.23 8.23 8.12
N MET A 46 2.50 7.14 7.85
CA MET A 46 2.15 6.12 8.84
C MET A 46 3.39 5.40 9.37
N VAL A 47 4.30 4.95 8.50
CA VAL A 47 5.58 4.31 8.89
C VAL A 47 6.41 5.23 9.79
N GLN A 48 6.40 6.53 9.50
CA GLN A 48 7.11 7.54 10.29
C GLN A 48 6.40 7.95 11.58
N GLY A 49 5.22 7.39 11.89
CA GLY A 49 4.44 7.76 13.07
C GLY A 49 3.93 9.21 13.01
N LYS A 50 3.75 9.75 11.81
CA LYS A 50 3.32 11.14 11.55
C LYS A 50 1.90 11.23 10.99
N GLN A 51 1.24 10.10 10.75
CA GLN A 51 -0.13 10.08 10.27
C GLN A 51 -1.09 10.35 11.42
N LYS A 52 -1.94 11.37 11.30
CA LYS A 52 -2.95 11.71 12.31
C LYS A 52 -3.91 10.53 12.52
N ASN A 53 -4.23 10.23 13.78
CA ASN A 53 -5.19 9.19 14.13
C ASN A 53 -6.63 9.73 14.13
N GLY A 54 -7.15 10.01 12.93
CA GLY A 54 -8.52 10.51 12.75
C GLY A 54 -8.75 11.85 13.46
N ARG A 55 -9.71 11.87 14.40
CA ARG A 55 -10.04 13.06 15.21
C ARG A 55 -9.21 13.17 16.49
N LEU A 56 -8.47 12.12 16.85
CA LEU A 56 -7.65 12.14 18.05
C LEU A 56 -6.48 13.12 17.89
N PRO A 57 -6.01 13.73 18.99
CA PRO A 57 -4.85 14.62 18.97
C PRO A 57 -3.53 13.85 18.78
N SER A 58 -3.57 12.51 18.75
CA SER A 58 -2.40 11.64 18.58
C SER A 58 -2.16 11.21 17.13
N PHE A 59 -0.93 10.77 16.88
CA PHE A 59 -0.55 10.10 15.64
C PHE A 59 -0.70 8.58 15.75
N LEU A 60 -0.76 7.91 14.60
CA LEU A 60 -0.62 6.46 14.53
C LEU A 60 0.79 6.04 14.98
N PRO A 61 0.94 4.85 15.58
CA PRO A 61 2.25 4.32 15.93
C PRO A 61 3.13 4.11 14.69
N LEU A 62 4.44 4.01 14.92
CA LEU A 62 5.41 3.66 13.88
C LEU A 62 5.02 2.32 13.22
N GLY A 63 5.08 2.28 11.90
CA GLY A 63 4.79 1.09 11.12
C GLY A 63 6.07 0.31 10.81
N GLU A 64 6.05 -1.00 11.04
CA GLU A 64 7.11 -1.92 10.61
C GLU A 64 6.62 -2.81 9.45
N ASN A 65 7.55 -3.24 8.59
CA ASN A 65 7.28 -4.16 7.47
C ASN A 65 6.23 -3.64 6.46
N VAL A 66 6.15 -2.32 6.28
CA VAL A 66 5.24 -1.67 5.33
C VAL A 66 5.95 -1.49 3.98
N VAL A 67 5.61 -2.33 3.00
CA VAL A 67 6.16 -2.23 1.63
C VAL A 67 5.46 -1.17 0.80
N GLU A 68 6.16 -0.64 -0.20
CA GLU A 68 5.59 0.24 -1.21
C GLU A 68 4.54 -0.50 -2.06
N MET A 69 3.48 0.21 -2.45
CA MET A 69 2.44 -0.34 -3.32
C MET A 69 2.76 -0.04 -4.79
N GLU A 70 2.42 -0.99 -5.65
CA GLU A 70 2.45 -0.87 -7.11
C GLU A 70 1.04 -1.07 -7.68
N TRP A 71 0.79 -0.59 -8.90
CA TRP A 71 -0.48 -0.87 -9.58
C TRP A 71 -0.57 -2.35 -9.97
N SER A 72 -1.75 -2.95 -9.79
CA SER A 72 -2.03 -4.31 -10.28
C SER A 72 -3.22 -4.30 -11.23
N CYS A 73 -2.97 -4.68 -12.48
CA CYS A 73 -4.00 -4.89 -13.48
C CYS A 73 -4.97 -6.03 -13.11
N GLY A 74 -4.50 -7.04 -12.37
CA GLY A 74 -5.37 -8.08 -11.82
C GLY A 74 -6.39 -7.51 -10.83
N LEU A 75 -5.94 -6.65 -9.91
CA LEU A 75 -6.83 -5.97 -8.95
C LEU A 75 -7.73 -4.94 -9.63
N GLU A 76 -7.23 -4.21 -10.62
CA GLU A 76 -8.02 -3.26 -11.43
C GLU A 76 -9.23 -3.96 -12.08
N LYS A 77 -9.02 -5.10 -12.73
CA LYS A 77 -10.11 -5.86 -13.36
C LYS A 77 -11.16 -6.31 -12.35
N LEU A 78 -10.72 -6.76 -11.18
CA LEU A 78 -11.63 -7.18 -10.11
C LEU A 78 -12.42 -5.98 -9.56
N ALA A 79 -11.78 -4.83 -9.38
CA ALA A 79 -12.43 -3.60 -8.94
C ALA A 79 -13.48 -3.12 -9.95
N ILE A 80 -13.18 -3.14 -11.25
CA ILE A 80 -14.15 -2.78 -12.30
C ILE A 80 -15.29 -3.79 -12.36
N SER A 81 -14.99 -5.09 -12.30
CA SER A 81 -16.03 -6.14 -12.30
C SER A 81 -16.95 -6.07 -11.07
N ALA A 82 -16.50 -5.45 -9.98
CA ALA A 82 -17.30 -5.27 -8.80
C ALA A 82 -18.35 -4.16 -8.94
N LEU A 83 -18.15 -3.21 -9.87
CA LEU A 83 -19.03 -2.08 -10.11
C LEU A 83 -20.18 -2.36 -11.09
N LYS A 84 -20.41 -3.64 -11.46
CA LYS A 84 -21.32 -4.05 -12.56
C LYS A 84 -22.72 -3.43 -12.52
N ASN A 85 -23.28 -3.15 -11.34
CA ASN A 85 -24.60 -2.55 -11.18
C ASN A 85 -24.57 -1.17 -10.49
N CYS A 86 -23.39 -0.55 -10.34
CA CYS A 86 -23.17 0.65 -9.52
C CYS A 86 -23.68 0.55 -8.07
N SER A 87 -24.08 -0.64 -7.62
CA SER A 87 -24.47 -0.92 -6.25
C SER A 87 -23.21 -1.13 -5.41
N GLN A 88 -23.12 -0.40 -4.29
CA GLN A 88 -21.92 -0.32 -3.46
C GLN A 88 -21.56 -1.62 -2.73
N SER A 89 -22.38 -2.67 -2.79
CA SER A 89 -22.14 -3.93 -2.07
C SER A 89 -21.20 -4.85 -2.85
N VAL A 90 -19.91 -4.56 -2.77
CA VAL A 90 -18.87 -5.48 -3.25
C VAL A 90 -18.49 -6.42 -2.12
N ALA A 91 -18.65 -7.74 -2.33
CA ALA A 91 -18.08 -8.72 -1.42
C ALA A 91 -16.54 -8.63 -1.46
N VAL A 92 -15.93 -8.30 -0.32
CA VAL A 92 -14.46 -8.33 -0.17
C VAL A 92 -13.99 -9.77 -0.43
N PRO A 93 -13.13 -10.03 -1.44
CA PRO A 93 -12.64 -11.37 -1.69
C PRO A 93 -11.95 -11.94 -0.45
N LYS A 94 -12.36 -13.14 0.00
CA LYS A 94 -11.75 -13.82 1.14
C LYS A 94 -10.23 -13.88 0.96
N GLY A 95 -9.49 -13.41 1.96
CA GLY A 95 -8.01 -13.45 1.98
C GLY A 95 -7.29 -12.22 1.40
N LYS A 96 -7.99 -11.20 0.85
CA LYS A 96 -7.35 -9.94 0.43
C LYS A 96 -7.57 -8.85 1.49
N LYS A 97 -6.55 -8.60 2.32
CA LYS A 97 -6.53 -7.46 3.25
C LYS A 97 -6.10 -6.19 2.51
N GLY A 98 -7.06 -5.48 1.94
CA GLY A 98 -6.88 -4.13 1.41
C GLY A 98 -7.97 -3.23 1.97
N PHE A 99 -7.59 -2.02 2.41
CA PHE A 99 -8.50 -1.02 2.97
C PHE A 99 -9.61 -0.69 1.98
N LEU A 100 -10.82 -1.17 2.26
CA LEU A 100 -12.06 -0.59 1.80
C LEU A 100 -12.64 0.11 3.03
N TYR A 101 -12.82 1.43 2.92
CA TYR A 101 -13.53 2.23 3.91
C TYR A 101 -15.02 1.93 3.84
#